data_AF-A0A2U2EIJ3-F1
#
_entry.id   AF-A0A2U2EIJ3-F1
#
_cell.length_a   1.000
_cell.length_b   1.000
_cell.length_c   1.000
_cell.angle_alpha   90.00
_cell.angle_beta   90.00
_cell.angle_gamma   90.00
#
_symmetry.space_group_name_H-M   'P 1'
#
loop_
_entity.id
_entity.type
_entity.pdbx_description
1 polymer ?
#
loop_
_entity_poly.entity_id
_entity_poly.type
_entity_poly.pdbx_seq_one_letter_code
_entity_poly.pdbx_strand_id
1 'polypeptide(L)'
;MDLIKTGKYIADKRKSLGLTQKQVAEKLGMSDKSVSKWERGICLPDVSVYITLCDMLGISINEFFAGEDIREENYIQKSEDNLIRIAKDSKYKIKNLKRSIIGLALIVLITSFSLGMILVQKCSYPKNYITAVDKEGTEMKTAELLSGVDGAFLFDYHTNEKFQSLTIFISEYHFGKLAAKNKIAELSYEEVESPTEGKIVLVPDFEEFEVKLIVADTSTKYSTTIPILEKVEGREYYGRSATQIEGKVSIQKNSEQGLAAFIYGKDGLSTTPIQNIEQGEIDQQNDYIYFISFQFSE
;
A
#
# COMPACT_ATOMS: atom_id res chain seq x y z
N MET A 1 11.51 26.13 52.71
CA MET A 1 11.68 26.92 53.93
C MET A 1 12.36 28.21 53.53
N ASP A 2 11.65 29.34 53.68
CA ASP A 2 12.18 30.66 53.34
C ASP A 2 12.96 31.20 54.54
N LEU A 3 14.28 31.29 54.39
CA LEU A 3 15.19 31.69 55.46
C LEU A 3 14.93 33.11 55.96
N ILE A 4 14.54 34.02 55.09
CA ILE A 4 14.27 35.41 55.43
C ILE A 4 12.96 35.48 56.22
N LYS A 5 11.93 34.77 55.75
CA LYS A 5 10.63 34.69 56.42
C LYS A 5 10.76 34.04 57.80
N THR A 6 11.41 32.88 57.90
CA THR A 6 11.64 32.19 59.16
C THR A 6 12.53 33.02 60.10
N GLY A 7 13.58 33.66 59.59
CA GLY A 7 14.45 34.53 60.39
C GLY A 7 13.69 35.71 61.00
N LYS A 8 12.86 36.38 60.20
CA LYS A 8 12.00 37.46 60.68
C LYS A 8 11.01 36.97 61.74
N TYR A 9 10.40 35.80 61.50
CA TYR A 9 9.47 35.18 62.45
C TYR A 9 10.12 34.86 63.80
N ILE A 10 11.34 34.29 63.80
CA ILE A 10 12.16 34.07 65.01
C ILE A 10 12.40 35.39 65.74
N ALA A 11 12.80 36.44 65.01
CA ALA A 11 13.08 37.75 65.58
C ALA A 11 11.83 38.38 66.21
N ASP A 12 10.69 38.26 65.56
CA ASP A 12 9.42 38.82 66.01
C ASP A 12 8.92 38.09 67.27
N LYS A 13 8.97 36.75 67.29
CA LYS A 13 8.61 35.95 68.49
C LYS A 13 9.57 36.21 69.66
N ARG A 14 10.87 36.32 69.40
CA ARG A 14 11.84 36.68 70.44
C ARG A 14 11.52 38.06 71.03
N LYS A 15 11.25 39.05 70.18
CA LYS A 15 10.92 40.42 70.61
C LYS A 15 9.60 40.47 71.37
N SER A 16 8.59 39.71 70.96
CA SER A 16 7.31 39.65 71.70
C SER A 16 7.46 39.08 73.10
N LEU A 17 8.48 38.23 73.32
CA LEU A 17 8.82 37.69 74.63
C LEU A 17 9.81 38.59 75.43
N GLY A 18 10.20 39.75 74.89
CA GLY A 18 11.11 40.69 75.54
C GLY A 18 12.56 40.19 75.67
N LEU A 19 12.92 39.11 74.98
CA LEU A 19 14.25 38.49 75.07
C LEU A 19 15.27 39.22 74.19
N THR A 20 16.49 39.41 74.67
CA THR A 20 17.62 39.89 73.85
C THR A 20 18.28 38.74 73.08
N GLN A 21 18.98 39.03 71.97
CA GLN A 21 19.73 38.01 71.22
C GLN A 21 20.78 37.31 72.10
N LYS A 22 21.39 38.04 73.04
CA LYS A 22 22.35 37.51 74.00
C LYS A 22 21.71 36.50 74.96
N GLN A 23 20.52 36.78 75.48
CA GLN A 23 19.80 35.86 76.37
C GLN A 23 19.38 34.56 75.66
N VAL A 24 18.95 34.65 74.39
CA VAL A 24 18.66 33.46 73.59
C VAL A 24 19.94 32.65 73.35
N ALA A 25 21.03 33.32 73.01
CA ALA A 25 22.32 32.67 72.77
C ALA A 25 22.88 31.98 74.02
N GLU A 26 22.83 32.63 75.19
CA GLU A 26 23.24 32.06 76.48
C GLU A 26 22.47 30.79 76.81
N LYS A 27 21.14 30.79 76.62
CA LYS A 27 20.29 29.63 76.90
C LYS A 27 20.52 28.46 75.94
N LEU A 28 21.04 28.75 74.74
CA LEU A 28 21.40 27.74 73.74
C LEU A 28 22.89 27.34 73.78
N GLY A 29 23.70 27.96 74.65
CA GLY A 29 25.15 27.73 74.70
C GLY A 29 25.91 28.21 73.46
N MET A 30 25.42 29.27 72.80
CA MET A 30 25.95 29.78 71.52
C MET A 30 26.36 31.26 71.61
N SER A 31 26.97 31.78 70.55
CA SER A 31 27.26 33.20 70.41
C SER A 31 26.01 34.00 69.98
N ASP A 32 25.85 35.22 70.49
CA ASP A 32 24.84 36.19 70.06
C ASP A 32 24.88 36.48 68.55
N LYS A 33 26.09 36.44 67.96
CA LYS A 33 26.30 36.54 66.50
C LYS A 33 25.59 35.43 65.73
N SER A 34 25.44 34.23 66.30
CA SER A 34 24.73 33.11 65.67
C SER A 34 23.23 33.42 65.55
N VAL A 35 22.60 33.89 66.65
CA VAL A 35 21.19 34.29 66.67
C VAL A 35 20.92 35.44 65.68
N SER A 36 21.82 36.43 65.62
CA SER A 36 21.73 37.53 64.65
C SER A 36 21.79 37.08 63.19
N LYS A 37 22.51 35.99 62.87
CA LYS A 37 22.54 35.43 61.51
C LYS A 37 21.23 34.73 61.17
N TRP A 38 20.62 34.03 62.12
CA TRP A 38 19.33 33.37 61.93
C TRP A 38 18.22 34.39 61.69
N GLU A 39 18.16 35.42 62.52
CA GLU A 39 17.11 36.45 62.43
C GLU A 39 17.17 37.28 61.15
N ARG A 40 18.35 37.37 60.53
CA ARG A 40 18.54 38.04 59.23
C ARG A 40 18.38 37.09 58.04
N GLY A 41 18.06 35.81 58.28
CA GLY A 41 17.92 34.80 57.23
C GLY A 41 19.25 34.42 56.54
N ILE A 42 20.40 34.67 57.18
CA ILE A 42 21.72 34.35 56.62
C ILE A 42 22.00 32.85 56.70
N CYS A 43 21.60 32.20 57.81
CA CYS A 43 21.70 30.75 58.00
C CYS A 43 20.64 30.27 58.98
N LEU A 44 20.47 28.95 59.13
CA LEU A 44 19.59 28.36 60.14
C LEU A 44 20.35 27.94 61.39
N PRO A 45 19.65 27.76 62.53
CA PRO A 45 20.19 27.00 63.64
C PRO A 45 20.51 25.57 63.20
N ASP A 46 21.34 24.88 63.98
CA ASP A 46 21.48 23.43 63.82
C ASP A 46 20.16 22.73 64.19
N VAL A 47 19.84 21.60 63.55
CA VAL A 47 18.62 20.83 63.82
C VAL A 47 18.50 20.44 65.30
N SER A 48 19.64 20.16 65.95
CA SER A 48 19.70 19.87 67.39
C SER A 48 19.15 21.00 68.27
N VAL A 49 19.15 22.24 67.77
CA VAL A 49 18.72 23.44 68.48
C VAL A 49 17.25 23.78 68.21
N TYR A 50 16.63 23.17 67.18
CA TYR A 50 15.28 23.55 66.74
C TYR A 50 14.23 23.39 67.82
N ILE A 51 14.20 22.26 68.52
CA ILE A 51 13.20 22.01 69.57
C ILE A 51 13.36 23.01 70.71
N THR A 52 14.59 23.17 71.22
CA THR A 52 14.85 24.11 72.32
C THR A 52 14.56 25.56 71.94
N LEU A 53 14.81 25.95 70.69
CA LEU A 53 14.46 27.28 70.17
C LEU A 53 12.93 27.43 70.04
N CYS A 54 12.23 26.43 69.50
CA CYS A 54 10.76 26.44 69.37
C CYS A 54 10.07 26.53 70.73
N ASP A 55 10.51 25.71 71.70
CA ASP A 55 10.01 25.72 73.07
C ASP A 55 10.25 27.07 73.75
N MET A 56 11.42 27.67 73.52
CA MET A 56 11.74 29.00 74.06
C MET A 56 10.86 30.09 73.47
N LEU A 57 10.52 29.98 72.18
CA LEU A 57 9.72 30.97 71.46
C LEU A 57 8.20 30.71 71.55
N GLY A 58 7.79 29.57 72.10
CA GLY A 58 6.38 29.19 72.22
C GLY A 58 5.72 28.90 70.88
N ILE A 59 6.47 28.37 69.91
CA ILE A 59 5.98 28.03 68.57
C ILE A 59 6.15 26.53 68.31
N SER A 60 5.32 25.97 67.45
CA SER A 60 5.50 24.62 66.94
C SER A 60 6.61 24.56 65.89
N ILE A 61 7.19 23.37 65.71
CA ILE A 61 8.18 23.12 64.66
C ILE A 61 7.64 23.41 63.25
N ASN A 62 6.32 23.24 63.05
CA ASN A 62 5.67 23.51 61.78
C ASN A 62 5.57 25.02 61.51
N GLU A 63 5.24 25.82 62.54
CA GLU A 63 5.25 27.29 62.44
C GLU A 63 6.67 27.83 62.21
N PHE A 64 7.68 27.22 62.82
CA PHE A 64 9.09 27.53 62.56
C PHE A 64 9.46 27.32 61.08
N PHE A 65 9.08 26.19 60.49
CA PHE A 65 9.34 25.89 59.08
C PHE A 65 8.49 26.72 58.11
N ALA A 66 7.27 27.07 58.48
CA ALA A 66 6.38 27.92 57.69
C ALA A 66 6.77 29.41 57.78
N GLY A 67 7.42 29.81 58.87
CA GLY A 67 7.77 31.20 59.16
C GLY A 67 6.55 32.09 59.45
N GLU A 68 5.44 31.50 59.87
CA GLU A 68 4.20 32.18 60.24
C GLU A 68 3.32 31.32 61.15
N ASP A 69 2.38 31.95 61.87
CA ASP A 69 1.37 31.24 62.65
C ASP A 69 0.44 30.46 61.70
N ILE A 70 0.18 29.19 62.00
CA ILE A 70 -0.72 28.35 61.20
C ILE A 70 -2.09 28.33 61.88
N ARG A 71 -3.11 28.96 61.29
CA ARG A 71 -4.51 28.93 61.77
C ARG A 71 -5.36 27.95 60.94
N GLU A 72 -6.21 27.14 61.58
CA GLU A 72 -6.92 25.99 60.98
C GLU A 72 -8.17 26.29 60.13
N GLU A 73 -8.59 27.55 59.96
CA GLU A 73 -9.98 27.86 59.51
C GLU A 73 -10.25 27.92 57.98
N ASN A 74 -9.38 27.40 57.11
CA ASN A 74 -9.57 27.50 55.63
C ASN A 74 -9.61 26.16 54.85
N TYR A 75 -9.83 25.03 55.54
CA TYR A 75 -9.68 23.69 54.93
C TYR A 75 -10.93 23.16 54.20
N ILE A 76 -12.14 23.49 54.66
CA ILE A 76 -13.35 22.76 54.26
C ILE A 76 -13.83 23.16 52.86
N GLN A 77 -13.98 24.45 52.56
CA GLN A 77 -14.56 24.91 51.29
C GLN A 77 -13.65 24.68 50.08
N LYS A 78 -12.32 24.77 50.28
CA LYS A 78 -11.32 24.47 49.24
C LYS A 78 -11.22 22.97 48.94
N SER A 79 -11.68 22.11 49.85
CA SER A 79 -11.66 20.66 49.65
C SER A 79 -12.80 20.17 48.74
N GLU A 80 -14.01 20.74 48.88
CA GLU A 80 -15.19 20.36 48.09
C GLU A 80 -15.04 20.74 46.61
N ASP A 81 -14.55 21.95 46.33
CA ASP A 81 -14.28 22.40 44.96
C ASP A 81 -13.22 21.56 44.26
N ASN A 82 -12.19 21.12 45.00
CA ASN A 82 -11.17 20.21 44.47
C ASN A 82 -11.74 18.83 44.15
N LEU A 83 -12.64 18.28 44.99
CA LEU A 83 -13.29 16.99 44.73
C LEU A 83 -14.19 17.03 43.48
N ILE A 84 -14.99 18.09 43.31
CA ILE A 84 -15.85 18.26 42.13
C ILE A 84 -15.01 18.41 40.84
N ARG A 85 -13.90 19.13 40.91
CA ARG A 85 -12.98 19.31 39.78
C ARG A 85 -12.32 18.00 39.37
N ILE A 86 -11.87 17.18 40.33
CA ILE A 86 -11.31 15.85 40.07
C ILE A 86 -12.36 14.92 39.44
N ALA A 87 -13.61 14.96 39.92
CA ALA A 87 -14.71 14.16 39.38
C ALA A 87 -15.09 14.57 37.95
N LYS A 88 -15.05 15.86 37.61
CA LYS A 88 -15.30 16.34 36.24
C LYS A 88 -14.14 16.04 35.28
N ASP A 89 -12.90 16.28 35.72
CA ASP A 89 -11.70 16.01 34.90
C ASP A 89 -11.56 14.53 34.55
N SER A 90 -11.86 13.63 35.50
CA SER A 90 -11.82 12.18 35.25
C SER A 90 -12.84 11.75 34.19
N LYS A 91 -14.09 12.25 34.25
CA LYS A 91 -15.12 11.96 33.24
C LYS A 91 -14.77 12.51 31.85
N TYR A 92 -14.20 13.73 31.79
CA TYR A 92 -13.77 14.34 30.53
C TYR A 92 -12.60 13.58 29.88
N LYS A 93 -11.58 13.20 30.68
CA LYS A 93 -10.44 12.38 30.21
C LYS A 93 -10.90 11.02 29.70
N ILE A 94 -11.82 10.35 30.38
CA ILE A 94 -12.40 9.06 29.94
C ILE A 94 -13.13 9.21 28.59
N LYS A 95 -13.90 10.29 28.40
CA LYS A 95 -14.63 10.53 27.14
C LYS A 95 -13.69 10.77 25.97
N ASN A 96 -12.64 11.55 26.17
CA ASN A 96 -11.63 11.80 25.12
C ASN A 96 -10.80 10.55 24.82
N LEU A 97 -10.46 9.75 25.84
CA LEU A 97 -9.77 8.48 25.64
C LEU A 97 -10.61 7.51 24.80
N LYS A 98 -11.92 7.38 25.09
CA LYS A 98 -12.84 6.57 24.27
C LYS A 98 -12.92 7.06 22.83
N ARG A 99 -12.94 8.38 22.60
CA ARG A 99 -12.91 8.96 21.25
C ARG A 99 -11.61 8.63 20.50
N SER A 100 -10.46 8.75 21.16
CA SER A 100 -9.17 8.40 20.55
C SER A 100 -9.05 6.90 20.23
N ILE A 101 -9.58 6.02 21.09
CA ILE A 101 -9.63 4.57 20.85
C ILE A 101 -10.51 4.25 19.61
N ILE A 102 -11.69 4.87 19.50
CA ILE A 102 -12.56 4.69 18.33
C ILE A 102 -11.87 5.18 17.05
N GLY A 103 -11.18 6.33 17.11
CA GLY A 103 -10.41 6.85 15.97
C GLY A 103 -9.30 5.89 15.52
N LEU A 104 -8.51 5.35 16.46
CA LEU A 104 -7.47 4.37 16.16
C LEU A 104 -8.06 3.07 15.56
N ALA A 105 -9.18 2.58 16.10
CA ALA A 105 -9.84 1.39 15.58
C ALA A 105 -10.32 1.57 14.12
N LEU A 106 -10.83 2.76 13.78
CA LEU A 106 -11.23 3.09 12.40
C LEU A 106 -10.04 3.14 11.45
N ILE A 107 -8.90 3.69 11.88
CA ILE A 107 -7.68 3.70 11.07
C ILE A 107 -7.22 2.27 10.78
N VAL A 108 -7.20 1.40 11.79
CA VAL A 108 -6.82 -0.01 11.62
C VAL A 108 -7.75 -0.70 10.62
N LEU A 109 -9.07 -0.48 10.70
CA LEU A 109 -10.04 -1.02 9.74
C LEU A 109 -9.81 -0.54 8.30
N ILE A 110 -9.49 0.74 8.10
CA ILE A 110 -9.20 1.28 6.77
C ILE A 110 -7.90 0.67 6.21
N THR A 111 -6.88 0.54 7.06
CA THR A 111 -5.61 -0.08 6.64
C THR A 111 -5.76 -1.57 6.32
N SER A 112 -6.58 -2.32 7.08
CA SER A 112 -6.83 -3.73 6.79
C SER A 112 -7.66 -3.91 5.52
N PHE A 113 -8.64 -3.03 5.28
CA PHE A 113 -9.45 -3.05 4.06
C PHE A 113 -8.63 -2.74 2.81
N SER A 114 -7.79 -1.70 2.85
CA SER A 114 -6.89 -1.35 1.75
C SER A 114 -5.87 -2.46 1.47
N LEU A 115 -5.29 -3.06 2.51
CA LEU A 115 -4.40 -4.21 2.35
C LEU A 115 -5.13 -5.43 1.76
N GLY A 116 -6.37 -5.67 2.18
CA GLY A 116 -7.25 -6.69 1.62
C GLY A 116 -7.50 -6.48 0.13
N MET A 117 -7.81 -5.24 -0.30
CA MET A 117 -8.00 -4.93 -1.71
C MET A 117 -6.73 -5.17 -2.55
N ILE A 118 -5.55 -4.81 -2.04
CA ILE A 118 -4.27 -5.06 -2.73
C ILE A 118 -4.01 -6.57 -2.85
N LEU A 119 -4.29 -7.35 -1.80
CA LEU A 119 -4.14 -8.80 -1.83
C LEU A 119 -5.10 -9.46 -2.83
N VAL A 120 -6.36 -9.01 -2.88
CA VAL A 120 -7.34 -9.48 -3.88
C VAL A 120 -6.86 -9.17 -5.29
N GLN A 121 -6.40 -7.94 -5.55
CA GLN A 121 -5.87 -7.57 -6.87
C GLN A 121 -4.69 -8.47 -7.28
N LYS A 122 -3.73 -8.73 -6.39
CA LYS A 122 -2.60 -9.64 -6.67
C LYS A 122 -3.04 -11.10 -6.88
N CYS A 123 -4.01 -11.59 -6.12
CA CYS A 123 -4.54 -12.94 -6.28
C CYS A 123 -5.43 -13.12 -7.52
N SER A 124 -6.02 -12.04 -8.03
CA SER A 124 -6.88 -12.04 -9.21
C SER A 124 -6.12 -11.95 -10.55
N TYR A 125 -4.78 -11.80 -10.55
CA TYR A 125 -4.01 -11.92 -11.79
C TYR A 125 -4.02 -13.38 -12.28
N PRO A 126 -4.30 -13.63 -13.57
CA PRO A 126 -4.25 -14.98 -14.10
C PRO A 126 -2.82 -15.52 -13.98
N LYS A 127 -2.67 -16.71 -13.37
CA LYS A 127 -1.36 -17.35 -13.16
C LYS A 127 -0.73 -17.82 -14.46
N ASN A 128 -1.55 -18.24 -15.42
CA ASN A 128 -1.16 -18.64 -16.76
C ASN A 128 -1.89 -17.72 -17.72
N TYR A 129 -1.18 -17.00 -18.57
CA TYR A 129 -1.79 -16.00 -19.43
C TYR A 129 -1.02 -15.81 -20.72
N ILE A 130 -1.73 -15.34 -21.74
CA ILE A 130 -1.16 -14.78 -22.95
C ILE A 130 -1.50 -13.30 -23.03
N THR A 131 -0.61 -12.48 -23.59
CA THR A 131 -0.83 -11.05 -23.74
C THR A 131 -0.16 -10.53 -25.01
N ALA A 132 -0.80 -9.56 -25.67
CA ALA A 132 -0.17 -8.87 -26.77
C ALA A 132 0.95 -7.94 -26.24
N VAL A 133 2.08 -7.92 -26.94
CA VAL A 133 3.21 -7.03 -26.62
C VAL A 133 2.78 -5.56 -26.80
N ASP A 134 3.25 -4.70 -25.91
CA ASP A 134 2.94 -3.27 -25.91
C ASP A 134 3.39 -2.59 -27.23
N LYS A 135 2.45 -1.91 -27.89
CA LYS A 135 2.66 -1.24 -29.17
C LYS A 135 3.69 -0.11 -29.07
N GLU A 136 3.84 0.54 -27.91
CA GLU A 136 4.80 1.63 -27.73
C GLU A 136 6.21 1.14 -27.33
N GLY A 137 6.33 -0.14 -26.99
CA GLY A 137 7.54 -0.78 -26.50
C GLY A 137 8.66 -0.87 -27.55
N THR A 138 9.90 -0.96 -27.08
CA THR A 138 11.07 -1.11 -27.94
C THR A 138 11.05 -2.41 -28.74
N GLU A 139 10.50 -3.48 -28.14
CA GLU A 139 10.37 -4.78 -28.80
C GLU A 139 9.47 -4.70 -30.02
N MET A 140 8.25 -4.16 -29.87
CA MET A 140 7.31 -4.02 -30.98
C MET A 140 7.87 -3.13 -32.08
N LYS A 141 8.45 -1.97 -31.73
CA LYS A 141 9.10 -1.07 -32.71
C LYS A 141 10.23 -1.78 -33.48
N THR A 142 10.98 -2.65 -32.81
CA THR A 142 12.03 -3.44 -33.48
C THR A 142 11.42 -4.46 -34.43
N ALA A 143 10.35 -5.15 -34.01
CA ALA A 143 9.65 -6.09 -34.86
C ALA A 143 9.04 -5.40 -36.09
N GLU A 144 8.37 -4.26 -35.94
CA GLU A 144 7.82 -3.47 -37.05
C GLU A 144 8.91 -3.04 -38.05
N LEU A 145 10.08 -2.60 -37.56
CA LEU A 145 11.21 -2.26 -38.42
C LEU A 145 11.73 -3.46 -39.24
N LEU A 146 11.65 -4.68 -38.70
CA LEU A 146 12.11 -5.91 -39.35
C LEU A 146 11.05 -6.55 -40.24
N SER A 147 9.77 -6.34 -39.93
CA SER A 147 8.62 -6.93 -40.62
C SER A 147 8.11 -6.08 -41.79
N GLY A 148 8.57 -4.84 -41.92
CA GLY A 148 8.18 -3.96 -43.03
C GLY A 148 6.85 -3.25 -42.78
N VAL A 149 6.20 -2.83 -43.87
CA VAL A 149 5.04 -1.92 -43.84
C VAL A 149 3.77 -2.55 -43.23
N ASP A 150 3.70 -3.88 -43.22
CA ASP A 150 2.52 -4.64 -42.80
C ASP A 150 2.52 -4.95 -41.28
N GLY A 151 3.62 -4.62 -40.61
CA GLY A 151 3.78 -4.70 -39.16
C GLY A 151 3.96 -6.12 -38.63
N ALA A 152 3.83 -6.26 -37.31
CA ALA A 152 3.97 -7.53 -36.62
C ALA A 152 3.02 -7.61 -35.43
N PHE A 153 2.57 -8.82 -35.11
CA PHE A 153 1.73 -9.11 -33.95
C PHE A 153 2.51 -10.06 -33.06
N LEU A 154 2.89 -9.58 -31.88
CA LEU A 154 3.72 -10.31 -30.93
C LEU A 154 2.90 -10.62 -29.70
N PHE A 155 2.99 -11.86 -29.22
CA PHE A 155 2.27 -12.35 -28.05
C PHE A 155 3.22 -13.07 -27.12
N ASP A 156 3.21 -12.68 -25.84
CA ASP A 156 3.91 -13.37 -24.77
C ASP A 156 2.94 -14.29 -24.04
N TYR A 157 3.30 -15.57 -23.92
CA TYR A 157 2.62 -16.47 -23.01
C TYR A 157 3.50 -16.78 -21.81
N HIS A 158 2.87 -16.93 -20.65
CA HIS A 158 3.48 -17.36 -19.41
C HIS A 158 2.64 -18.47 -18.79
N THR A 159 3.29 -19.56 -18.37
CA THR A 159 2.67 -20.69 -17.68
C THR A 159 3.50 -21.05 -16.45
N ASN A 160 2.81 -21.36 -15.35
CA ASN A 160 3.38 -21.96 -14.14
C ASN A 160 3.04 -23.45 -14.03
N GLU A 161 2.23 -23.96 -14.95
CA GLU A 161 1.79 -25.35 -15.01
C GLU A 161 2.35 -26.02 -16.26
N LYS A 162 2.68 -27.31 -16.14
CA LYS A 162 3.12 -28.12 -17.27
C LYS A 162 1.97 -28.36 -18.25
N PHE A 163 2.32 -28.49 -19.52
CA PHE A 163 1.42 -28.82 -20.63
C PHE A 163 2.14 -29.75 -21.62
N GLN A 164 1.42 -30.68 -22.25
CA GLN A 164 1.99 -31.62 -23.24
C GLN A 164 2.16 -30.99 -24.61
N SER A 165 1.30 -30.06 -25.03
CA SER A 165 1.46 -29.42 -26.33
C SER A 165 0.90 -28.00 -26.40
N LEU A 166 1.48 -27.20 -27.28
CA LEU A 166 0.93 -25.93 -27.75
C LEU A 166 0.54 -26.09 -29.22
N THR A 167 -0.76 -25.98 -29.50
CA THR A 167 -1.31 -26.07 -30.86
C THR A 167 -1.83 -24.71 -31.29
N ILE A 168 -1.53 -24.32 -32.54
CA ILE A 168 -2.07 -23.11 -33.17
C ILE A 168 -2.95 -23.54 -34.35
N PHE A 169 -4.12 -22.93 -34.45
CA PHE A 169 -5.09 -23.17 -35.50
C PHE A 169 -5.33 -21.89 -36.32
N ILE A 170 -5.76 -22.09 -37.56
CA ILE A 170 -6.38 -21.06 -38.39
C ILE A 170 -7.78 -21.51 -38.79
N SER A 171 -8.74 -20.64 -38.59
CA SER A 171 -10.11 -20.78 -39.06
C SER A 171 -10.37 -19.70 -40.11
N GLU A 172 -10.71 -20.12 -41.33
CA GLU A 172 -11.01 -19.24 -42.45
C GLU A 172 -12.52 -19.10 -42.58
N TYR A 173 -13.01 -17.86 -42.58
CA TYR A 173 -14.43 -17.54 -42.76
C TYR A 173 -14.62 -16.76 -44.06
N HIS A 174 -15.64 -17.13 -44.83
CA HIS A 174 -16.09 -16.42 -46.03
C HIS A 174 -17.49 -15.88 -45.78
N PHE A 175 -17.67 -14.56 -45.85
CA PHE A 175 -18.96 -13.89 -45.62
C PHE A 175 -19.66 -14.36 -44.32
N GLY A 176 -18.88 -14.42 -43.23
CA GLY A 176 -19.33 -14.87 -41.91
C GLY A 176 -19.53 -16.37 -41.71
N LYS A 177 -19.27 -17.22 -42.73
CA LYS A 177 -19.40 -18.68 -42.63
C LYS A 177 -18.02 -19.35 -42.58
N LEU A 178 -17.84 -20.30 -41.66
CA LEU A 178 -16.61 -21.08 -41.57
C LEU A 178 -16.42 -21.91 -42.86
N ALA A 179 -15.35 -21.61 -43.59
CA ALA A 179 -14.98 -22.28 -44.83
C ALA A 179 -13.97 -23.41 -44.58
N ALA A 180 -12.97 -23.17 -43.73
CA ALA A 180 -11.95 -24.15 -43.38
C ALA A 180 -11.41 -23.95 -41.97
N LYS A 181 -10.91 -25.02 -41.36
CA LYS A 181 -10.17 -24.96 -40.09
C LYS A 181 -9.00 -25.93 -40.13
N ASN A 182 -7.79 -25.42 -39.94
CA ASN A 182 -6.56 -26.19 -40.05
C ASN A 182 -5.67 -26.00 -38.82
N LYS A 183 -4.96 -27.05 -38.44
CA LYS A 183 -3.84 -26.97 -37.50
C LYS A 183 -2.62 -26.46 -38.26
N ILE A 184 -2.02 -25.36 -37.81
CA ILE A 184 -0.89 -24.70 -38.48
C ILE A 184 0.42 -24.80 -37.72
N ALA A 185 0.38 -25.08 -36.42
CA ALA A 185 1.56 -25.45 -35.64
C ALA A 185 1.17 -26.38 -34.49
N GLU A 186 2.07 -27.30 -34.14
CA GLU A 186 1.94 -28.17 -32.98
C GLU A 186 3.33 -28.40 -32.38
N LEU A 187 3.56 -27.85 -31.19
CA LEU A 187 4.78 -28.05 -30.43
C LEU A 187 4.46 -29.05 -29.32
N SER A 188 5.09 -30.23 -29.37
CA SER A 188 4.91 -31.30 -28.36
C SER A 188 6.07 -31.30 -27.37
N TYR A 189 5.72 -31.50 -26.10
CA TYR A 189 6.59 -31.55 -24.93
C TYR A 189 6.33 -32.84 -24.12
N GLU A 190 5.88 -33.92 -24.76
CA GLU A 190 5.65 -35.20 -24.07
C GLU A 190 6.93 -35.78 -23.46
N GLU A 191 8.08 -35.58 -24.12
CA GLU A 191 9.39 -36.13 -23.74
C GLU A 191 10.30 -35.12 -23.02
N VAL A 192 9.89 -33.84 -22.94
CA VAL A 192 10.71 -32.74 -22.44
C VAL A 192 9.86 -31.79 -21.60
N GLU A 193 10.47 -31.11 -20.62
CA GLU A 193 9.71 -30.19 -19.78
C GLU A 193 9.19 -28.98 -20.58
N SER A 194 7.89 -28.73 -20.53
CA SER A 194 7.27 -27.60 -21.21
C SER A 194 7.80 -26.26 -20.70
N PRO A 195 8.02 -25.27 -21.58
CA PRO A 195 8.55 -23.98 -21.19
C PRO A 195 7.55 -23.20 -20.32
N THR A 196 8.05 -22.36 -19.43
CA THR A 196 7.22 -21.46 -18.60
C THR A 196 6.93 -20.13 -19.30
N GLU A 197 7.64 -19.81 -20.37
CA GLU A 197 7.47 -18.60 -21.16
C GLU A 197 7.78 -18.87 -22.64
N GLY A 198 7.12 -18.14 -23.51
CA GLY A 198 7.41 -18.16 -24.93
C GLY A 198 6.64 -17.08 -25.69
N LYS A 199 6.96 -16.98 -26.99
CA LYS A 199 6.46 -15.98 -27.91
C LYS A 199 5.75 -16.63 -29.09
N ILE A 200 4.62 -16.04 -29.47
CA ILE A 200 3.95 -16.29 -30.74
C ILE A 200 4.03 -14.99 -31.54
N VAL A 201 4.49 -15.08 -32.78
CA VAL A 201 4.65 -13.93 -33.67
C VAL A 201 3.92 -14.21 -34.97
N LEU A 202 3.09 -13.27 -35.40
CA LEU A 202 2.45 -13.27 -36.71
C LEU A 202 2.96 -12.06 -37.48
N VAL A 203 3.50 -12.32 -38.68
CA VAL A 203 3.96 -11.27 -39.60
C VAL A 203 3.19 -11.42 -40.90
N PRO A 204 2.17 -10.58 -41.14
CA PRO A 204 1.52 -10.54 -42.45
C PRO A 204 2.48 -9.98 -43.49
N ASP A 205 2.44 -10.55 -44.69
CA ASP A 205 3.06 -10.05 -45.91
C ASP A 205 1.96 -9.94 -46.96
N PHE A 206 1.53 -8.73 -47.24
CA PHE A 206 0.41 -8.52 -48.15
C PHE A 206 0.81 -8.37 -49.62
N GLU A 207 2.11 -8.29 -49.92
CA GLU A 207 2.58 -8.38 -51.31
C GLU A 207 2.48 -9.82 -51.79
N GLU A 208 2.92 -10.76 -50.94
CA GLU A 208 2.87 -12.20 -51.23
C GLU A 208 1.53 -12.83 -50.82
N PHE A 209 0.69 -12.12 -50.05
CA PHE A 209 -0.55 -12.63 -49.48
C PHE A 209 -0.32 -13.88 -48.61
N GLU A 210 0.60 -13.73 -47.66
CA GLU A 210 0.93 -14.77 -46.72
C GLU A 210 1.03 -14.21 -45.29
N VAL A 211 0.88 -15.06 -44.29
CA VAL A 211 1.15 -14.73 -42.89
C VAL A 211 2.20 -15.69 -42.37
N LYS A 212 3.34 -15.15 -41.95
CA LYS A 212 4.39 -15.93 -41.31
C LYS A 212 4.05 -16.10 -39.83
N LEU A 213 3.89 -17.35 -39.40
CA LEU A 213 3.81 -17.73 -38.00
C LEU A 213 5.21 -18.11 -37.50
N ILE A 214 5.58 -17.58 -36.34
CA ILE A 214 6.76 -17.99 -35.59
C ILE A 214 6.31 -18.29 -34.17
N VAL A 215 6.62 -19.49 -33.68
CA VAL A 215 6.44 -19.86 -32.28
C VAL A 215 7.82 -20.16 -31.73
N ALA A 216 8.20 -19.47 -30.67
CA ALA A 216 9.51 -19.63 -30.05
C ALA A 216 9.39 -19.68 -28.54
N ASP A 217 10.13 -20.56 -27.92
CA ASP A 217 10.27 -20.66 -26.47
C ASP A 217 11.76 -20.80 -26.12
N THR A 218 12.07 -21.12 -24.86
CA THR A 218 13.45 -21.26 -24.37
C THR A 218 14.24 -22.40 -25.03
N SER A 219 13.54 -23.38 -25.59
CA SER A 219 14.10 -24.64 -26.08
C SER A 219 13.87 -24.85 -27.58
N THR A 220 12.75 -24.35 -28.12
CA THR A 220 12.34 -24.60 -29.49
C THR A 220 11.99 -23.33 -30.26
N LYS A 221 12.20 -23.40 -31.58
CA LYS A 221 11.74 -22.38 -32.53
C LYS A 221 11.12 -23.08 -33.73
N TYR A 222 9.85 -22.78 -33.96
CA TYR A 222 9.07 -23.22 -35.11
C TYR A 222 8.69 -22.01 -35.95
N SER A 223 8.69 -22.16 -37.27
CA SER A 223 8.14 -21.15 -38.18
C SER A 223 7.53 -21.81 -39.40
N THR A 224 6.41 -21.26 -39.84
CA THR A 224 5.72 -21.66 -41.06
C THR A 224 5.08 -20.44 -41.72
N THR A 225 4.73 -20.56 -42.99
CA THR A 225 4.05 -19.51 -43.73
C THR A 225 2.66 -20.00 -44.15
N ILE A 226 1.67 -19.14 -43.98
CA ILE A 226 0.26 -19.46 -44.16
C ILE A 226 -0.26 -18.60 -45.32
N PRO A 227 -0.61 -19.20 -46.46
CA PRO A 227 -1.18 -18.43 -47.55
C PRO A 227 -2.57 -17.90 -47.17
N ILE A 228 -2.86 -16.67 -47.58
CA ILE A 228 -4.15 -16.00 -47.37
C ILE A 228 -4.69 -15.48 -48.71
N LEU A 229 -6.01 -15.40 -48.84
CA LEU A 229 -6.70 -15.01 -50.07
C LEU A 229 -6.19 -15.78 -51.30
N GLU A 230 -5.85 -17.06 -51.11
CA GLU A 230 -5.45 -17.93 -52.20
C GLU A 230 -6.62 -18.07 -53.18
N LYS A 231 -6.36 -17.84 -54.47
CA LYS A 231 -7.36 -17.96 -55.55
C LYS A 231 -8.50 -16.93 -55.49
N VAL A 232 -8.34 -15.85 -54.72
CA VAL A 232 -9.26 -14.72 -54.72
C VAL A 232 -8.84 -13.73 -55.81
N GLU A 233 -9.73 -13.49 -56.78
CA GLU A 233 -9.47 -12.52 -57.87
C GLU A 233 -9.54 -11.07 -57.36
N GLY A 234 -8.59 -10.23 -57.79
CA GLY A 234 -8.55 -8.82 -57.39
C GLY A 234 -8.25 -8.59 -55.91
N ARG A 235 -7.62 -9.57 -55.24
CA ARG A 235 -7.26 -9.53 -53.81
C ARG A 235 -6.40 -8.32 -53.41
N GLU A 236 -5.70 -7.71 -54.36
CA GLU A 236 -4.93 -6.47 -54.19
C GLU A 236 -5.79 -5.23 -53.89
N TYR A 237 -7.09 -5.26 -54.23
CA TYR A 237 -8.01 -4.15 -53.98
C TYR A 237 -8.82 -4.28 -52.70
N TYR A 238 -8.62 -5.35 -51.92
CA TYR A 238 -9.33 -5.55 -50.68
C TYR A 238 -8.79 -4.62 -49.60
N GLY A 239 -9.70 -3.97 -48.88
CA GLY A 239 -9.37 -3.35 -47.61
C GLY A 239 -8.88 -4.41 -46.62
N ARG A 240 -7.97 -4.00 -45.73
CA ARG A 240 -7.34 -4.88 -44.74
C ARG A 240 -7.47 -4.29 -43.35
N SER A 241 -7.76 -5.13 -42.37
CA SER A 241 -7.73 -4.78 -40.96
C SER A 241 -7.30 -5.99 -40.14
N ALA A 242 -6.91 -5.75 -38.90
CA ALA A 242 -6.57 -6.82 -37.97
C ALA A 242 -7.04 -6.47 -36.56
N THR A 243 -7.40 -7.51 -35.81
CA THR A 243 -7.76 -7.44 -34.40
C THR A 243 -6.96 -8.49 -33.63
N GLN A 244 -6.73 -8.26 -32.35
CA GLN A 244 -5.96 -9.16 -31.49
C GLN A 244 -6.51 -9.12 -30.06
N ILE A 245 -6.08 -10.07 -29.23
CA ILE A 245 -6.43 -10.07 -27.81
C ILE A 245 -6.01 -8.76 -27.12
N GLU A 246 -6.85 -8.30 -26.19
CA GLU A 246 -6.58 -7.12 -25.38
C GLU A 246 -6.22 -7.50 -23.95
N GLY A 247 -5.17 -6.87 -23.42
CA GLY A 247 -4.69 -7.13 -22.06
C GLY A 247 -4.16 -8.55 -21.86
N LYS A 248 -4.29 -9.07 -20.64
CA LYS A 248 -3.89 -10.44 -20.28
C LYS A 248 -5.09 -11.37 -20.36
N VAL A 249 -5.03 -12.35 -21.23
CA VAL A 249 -6.04 -13.40 -21.37
C VAL A 249 -5.58 -14.63 -20.60
N SER A 250 -6.42 -15.15 -19.69
CA SER A 250 -6.10 -16.36 -18.93
C SER A 250 -6.05 -17.57 -19.85
N ILE A 251 -5.02 -18.40 -19.74
CA ILE A 251 -4.93 -19.67 -20.47
C ILE A 251 -5.85 -20.69 -19.82
N GLN A 252 -6.76 -21.26 -20.61
CA GLN A 252 -7.66 -22.35 -20.27
C GLN A 252 -7.14 -23.63 -20.94
N LYS A 253 -6.65 -24.57 -20.13
CA LYS A 253 -6.13 -25.83 -20.63
C LYS A 253 -7.22 -26.63 -21.36
N ASN A 254 -6.81 -27.33 -22.42
CA ASN A 254 -7.66 -28.13 -23.29
C ASN A 254 -8.82 -27.35 -23.94
N SER A 255 -8.74 -26.01 -23.95
CA SER A 255 -9.72 -25.12 -24.58
C SER A 255 -9.02 -24.31 -25.66
N GLU A 256 -9.67 -24.17 -26.81
CA GLU A 256 -9.20 -23.31 -27.89
C GLU A 256 -9.61 -21.87 -27.62
N GLN A 257 -8.64 -20.95 -27.69
CA GLN A 257 -8.83 -19.53 -27.43
C GLN A 257 -8.27 -18.72 -28.59
N GLY A 258 -8.94 -17.63 -28.94
CA GLY A 258 -8.54 -16.71 -29.98
C GLY A 258 -7.31 -15.91 -29.63
N LEU A 259 -6.55 -15.55 -30.67
CA LEU A 259 -5.31 -14.78 -30.56
C LEU A 259 -5.38 -13.49 -31.38
N ALA A 260 -5.69 -13.65 -32.66
CA ALA A 260 -5.73 -12.58 -33.64
C ALA A 260 -6.67 -12.93 -34.79
N ALA A 261 -7.15 -11.92 -35.52
CA ALA A 261 -7.87 -12.13 -36.76
C ALA A 261 -7.43 -11.11 -37.82
N PHE A 262 -7.15 -11.60 -39.03
CA PHE A 262 -6.91 -10.76 -40.21
C PHE A 262 -8.18 -10.71 -41.04
N ILE A 263 -8.63 -9.50 -41.34
CA ILE A 263 -9.96 -9.20 -41.89
C ILE A 263 -9.78 -8.50 -43.23
N TYR A 264 -10.52 -8.98 -44.24
CA TYR A 264 -10.49 -8.46 -45.59
C TYR A 264 -11.91 -8.22 -46.10
N GLY A 265 -12.09 -7.09 -46.80
CA GLY A 265 -13.37 -6.74 -47.40
C GLY A 265 -13.20 -5.76 -48.56
N LYS A 266 -13.97 -5.97 -49.61
CA LYS A 266 -13.89 -5.17 -50.85
C LYS A 266 -14.69 -3.88 -50.75
N ASP A 267 -15.90 -3.95 -50.18
CA ASP A 267 -16.86 -2.84 -50.14
C ASP A 267 -17.03 -2.25 -48.73
N GLY A 268 -16.27 -2.75 -47.76
CA GLY A 268 -16.31 -2.30 -46.36
C GLY A 268 -15.49 -3.21 -45.45
N LEU A 269 -15.17 -2.71 -44.25
CA LEU A 269 -14.50 -3.46 -43.19
C LEU A 269 -15.20 -3.18 -41.87
N SER A 270 -15.36 -4.23 -41.09
CA SER A 270 -15.83 -4.15 -39.72
C SER A 270 -14.91 -4.97 -38.82
N THR A 271 -14.50 -4.39 -37.69
CA THR A 271 -13.65 -5.07 -36.72
C THR A 271 -14.49 -5.63 -35.60
N THR A 272 -14.36 -6.92 -35.35
CA THR A 272 -15.01 -7.62 -34.23
C THR A 272 -13.96 -7.97 -33.17
N PRO A 273 -14.21 -7.76 -31.87
CA PRO A 273 -13.29 -8.20 -30.81
C PRO A 273 -13.07 -9.72 -30.86
N ILE A 274 -11.87 -10.17 -30.47
CA ILE A 274 -11.50 -11.60 -30.50
C ILE A 274 -12.48 -12.46 -29.71
N GLN A 275 -12.91 -11.99 -28.54
CA GLN A 275 -13.83 -12.73 -27.66
C GLN A 275 -15.21 -12.98 -28.28
N ASN A 276 -15.65 -12.09 -29.18
CA ASN A 276 -16.91 -12.25 -29.90
C ASN A 276 -16.75 -13.26 -31.05
N ILE A 277 -15.62 -13.22 -31.76
CA ILE A 277 -15.28 -14.19 -32.80
C ILE A 277 -15.18 -15.61 -32.22
N GLU A 278 -14.58 -15.76 -31.04
CA GLU A 278 -14.53 -17.03 -30.28
C GLU A 278 -15.93 -17.58 -29.98
N GLN A 279 -16.90 -16.71 -29.72
CA GLN A 279 -18.30 -17.07 -29.43
C GLN A 279 -19.12 -17.34 -30.71
N GLY A 280 -18.51 -17.21 -31.89
CA GLY A 280 -19.16 -17.40 -33.19
C GLY A 280 -19.91 -16.17 -33.69
N GLU A 281 -19.74 -15.00 -33.06
CA GLU A 281 -20.25 -13.73 -33.57
C GLU A 281 -19.31 -13.21 -34.67
N ILE A 282 -19.53 -13.68 -35.90
CA ILE A 282 -18.71 -13.28 -37.06
C ILE A 282 -19.47 -12.25 -37.90
N ASP A 283 -18.85 -11.10 -38.14
CA ASP A 283 -19.43 -10.06 -38.99
C ASP A 283 -19.47 -10.52 -40.46
N GLN A 284 -20.67 -10.47 -41.05
CA GLN A 284 -20.94 -10.87 -42.43
C GLN A 284 -20.61 -9.77 -43.44
N GLN A 285 -20.31 -8.55 -42.99
CA GLN A 285 -19.85 -7.46 -43.85
C GLN A 285 -18.44 -7.69 -44.37
N ASN A 286 -17.66 -8.51 -43.68
CA ASN A 286 -16.31 -8.87 -44.11
C ASN A 286 -16.37 -10.06 -45.07
N ASP A 287 -15.65 -9.95 -46.17
CA ASP A 287 -15.61 -10.99 -47.20
C ASP A 287 -14.80 -12.19 -46.73
N TYR A 288 -13.63 -11.95 -46.13
CA TYR A 288 -12.73 -12.98 -45.63
C TYR A 288 -12.21 -12.63 -44.23
N ILE A 289 -12.21 -13.61 -43.33
CA ILE A 289 -11.58 -13.51 -42.01
C ILE A 289 -10.71 -14.73 -41.76
N TYR A 290 -9.43 -14.50 -41.45
CA TYR A 290 -8.48 -15.50 -41.01
C TYR A 290 -8.28 -15.37 -39.51
N PHE A 291 -8.99 -16.22 -38.75
CA PHE A 291 -8.97 -16.24 -37.30
C PHE A 291 -7.92 -17.21 -36.78
N ILE A 292 -6.95 -16.70 -36.02
CA ILE A 292 -5.88 -17.47 -35.39
C ILE A 292 -6.25 -17.73 -33.94
N SER A 293 -6.19 -18.99 -33.53
CA SER A 293 -6.46 -19.44 -32.17
C SER A 293 -5.37 -20.40 -31.68
N PHE A 294 -5.27 -20.56 -30.36
CA PHE A 294 -4.30 -21.40 -29.70
C PHE A 294 -4.97 -22.34 -28.69
N GLN A 295 -4.31 -23.44 -28.38
CA GLN A 295 -4.72 -24.39 -27.34
C GLN A 295 -3.47 -24.95 -26.65
N PHE A 296 -3.49 -24.91 -25.31
CA PHE A 296 -2.53 -25.63 -24.46
C PHE A 296 -3.18 -26.95 -24.03
N SER A 297 -2.58 -28.09 -24.39
CA SER A 297 -3.08 -29.42 -24.04
C SER A 297 -2.32 -30.00 -22.85
N GLU A 298 -3.00 -30.78 -22.01
CA GLU A 298 -2.38 -31.47 -20.86
C GLU A 298 -1.70 -32.77 -21.19
#